data_AF-A0AB36M3D5-F1
#
_entry.id   AF-A0AB36M3D5-F1
#
_cell.length_a   1.000
_cell.length_b   1.000
_cell.length_c   1.000
_cell.angle_alpha   90.00
_cell.angle_beta   90.00
_cell.angle_gamma   90.00
#
_symmetry.space_group_name_H-M   'P 1'
#
loop_
_entity.id
_entity.type
_entity.pdbx_description
1 polymer ?
#
loop_
_entity_poly.entity_id
_entity_poly.type
_entity_poly.pdbx_seq_one_letter_code
_entity_poly.pdbx_strand_id
1 'polypeptide(L)'
;MMFVDNSCIDSTVFKNSPAERFKNLKTQKKVKEFFIKRRGYKRPDFNRMIVDLRNLGWSHEKIAFVLPISGASTVSEWARGGVPNYENGEAFIELWKNETGIDRFPREGEWQTYKYDIGQLGLL
;
A
#
# COMPACT_ATOMS: atom_id res chain seq x y z
N MET A 1 -10.81 5.31 59.74
CA MET A 1 -10.75 3.94 59.19
C MET A 1 -10.09 4.05 57.82
N MET A 2 -8.97 3.35 57.60
CA MET A 2 -8.06 3.58 56.47
C MET A 2 -8.59 2.88 55.20
N PHE A 3 -8.65 3.59 54.08
CA PHE A 3 -8.88 3.00 52.76
C PHE A 3 -7.54 2.42 52.27
N VAL A 4 -7.50 1.11 52.01
CA VAL A 4 -6.32 0.43 51.46
C VAL A 4 -6.46 0.43 49.94
N ASP A 5 -5.69 1.29 49.27
CA ASP A 5 -5.51 1.24 47.82
C ASP A 5 -4.61 0.05 47.47
N ASN A 6 -5.21 -1.04 46.99
CA ASN A 6 -4.47 -2.19 46.47
C ASN A 6 -4.07 -1.93 45.01
N SER A 7 -3.11 -1.02 44.79
CA SER A 7 -2.40 -0.96 43.51
C SER A 7 -1.41 -2.13 43.42
N CYS A 8 -1.92 -3.32 43.14
CA CYS A 8 -1.12 -4.50 42.84
C CYS A 8 -0.37 -4.25 41.52
N ILE A 9 0.87 -3.77 41.61
CA ILE A 9 1.81 -3.80 40.49
C ILE A 9 2.13 -5.27 40.27
N ASP A 10 1.63 -5.83 39.16
CA ASP A 10 1.86 -7.23 38.78
C ASP A 10 3.36 -7.47 38.58
N SER A 11 4.01 -8.03 39.62
CA SER A 11 5.46 -8.26 39.67
C SER A 11 5.95 -9.38 38.76
N THR A 12 5.06 -10.02 37.99
CA THR A 12 5.39 -11.08 37.03
C THR A 12 6.21 -10.58 35.85
N VAL A 13 6.17 -9.28 35.53
CA VAL A 13 6.94 -8.67 34.44
C VAL A 13 8.46 -8.79 34.66
N PHE A 14 8.92 -8.89 35.92
CA PHE A 14 10.34 -9.00 36.28
C PHE A 14 10.91 -10.42 36.25
N LYS A 15 10.11 -11.46 36.03
CA LYS A 15 10.55 -12.88 36.12
C LYS A 15 10.99 -13.50 34.78
N ASN A 16 11.14 -12.72 33.72
CA ASN A 16 11.61 -13.25 32.43
C ASN A 16 13.10 -13.62 32.51
N SER A 17 13.43 -14.87 32.24
CA SER A 17 14.84 -15.33 32.19
C SER A 17 15.65 -14.50 31.17
N PRO A 18 16.98 -14.35 31.35
CA PRO A 18 17.81 -13.59 30.40
C PRO A 18 17.59 -14.05 28.94
N ALA A 19 17.45 -15.35 28.71
CA ALA A 19 17.22 -15.93 27.39
C ALA A 19 15.89 -15.48 26.76
N GLU A 20 14.81 -15.37 27.54
CA GLU A 20 13.52 -14.87 27.04
C GLU A 20 13.56 -13.38 26.74
N ARG A 21 14.28 -12.59 27.55
CA ARG A 21 14.55 -11.18 27.26
C ARG A 21 15.32 -11.01 25.94
N PHE A 22 16.34 -11.84 25.69
CA PHE A 22 17.09 -11.82 24.42
C PHE A 22 16.25 -12.24 23.21
N LYS A 23 15.36 -13.24 23.36
CA LYS A 23 14.39 -13.60 22.31
C LYS A 23 13.46 -12.44 22.00
N ASN A 24 12.88 -11.80 23.03
CA ASN A 24 12.01 -10.63 22.87
C ASN A 24 12.74 -9.46 22.20
N LEU A 25 13.98 -9.16 22.57
CA LEU A 25 14.77 -8.10 21.93
C LEU A 25 15.07 -8.39 20.45
N LYS A 26 15.39 -9.64 20.09
CA LYS A 26 15.57 -10.04 18.68
C LYS A 26 14.27 -9.91 17.89
N THR A 27 13.14 -10.34 18.46
CA THR A 27 11.81 -10.18 17.85
C THR A 27 11.47 -8.69 17.67
N GLN A 28 11.69 -7.86 18.69
CA GLN A 28 11.47 -6.41 18.64
C GLN A 28 12.35 -5.72 17.58
N LYS A 29 13.63 -6.13 17.44
CA LYS A 29 14.51 -5.63 16.36
C LYS A 29 14.00 -5.99 14.97
N LYS A 30 13.59 -7.26 14.75
CA LYS A 30 13.00 -7.70 13.48
C LYS A 30 11.71 -6.94 13.15
N VAL A 31 10.86 -6.73 14.14
CA VAL A 31 9.61 -5.94 14.00
C VAL A 31 9.93 -4.49 13.66
N LYS A 32 10.91 -3.88 14.34
CA LYS A 32 11.37 -2.51 14.04
C LYS A 32 11.95 -2.39 12.63
N GLU A 33 12.78 -3.34 12.20
CA GLU A 33 13.31 -3.41 10.83
C GLU A 33 12.19 -3.55 9.80
N PHE A 34 11.17 -4.36 10.09
CA PHE A 34 9.99 -4.48 9.23
C PHE A 34 9.22 -3.15 9.12
N PHE A 35 9.00 -2.45 10.24
CA PHE A 35 8.38 -1.12 10.23
C PHE A 35 9.23 -0.08 9.49
N ILE A 36 10.57 -0.13 9.61
CA ILE A 36 11.47 0.79 8.88
C ILE A 36 11.42 0.50 7.37
N LYS A 37 11.49 -0.77 6.95
CA LYS A 37 11.32 -1.17 5.54
C LYS A 37 9.97 -0.73 4.98
N ARG A 38 8.91 -0.85 5.78
CA ARG A 38 7.55 -0.41 5.42
C ARG A 38 7.42 1.10 5.32
N ARG A 39 8.19 1.89 6.09
CA ARG A 39 8.22 3.36 6.01
C ARG A 39 8.90 3.89 4.75
N GLY A 40 9.86 3.15 4.17
CA GLY A 40 10.52 3.52 2.91
C GLY A 40 9.73 3.15 1.66
N TYR A 41 8.71 2.29 1.78
CA TYR A 41 7.88 1.90 0.64
C TYR A 41 6.84 2.98 0.36
N LYS A 42 7.06 3.75 -0.71
CA LYS A 42 6.03 4.64 -1.25
C LYS A 42 4.99 3.83 -2.02
N ARG A 43 3.72 4.07 -1.73
CA ARG A 43 2.60 3.38 -2.38
C ARG A 43 2.55 3.73 -3.87
N PRO A 44 2.05 2.82 -4.72
CA PRO A 44 1.69 3.16 -6.10
C PRO A 44 0.69 4.32 -6.13
N ASP A 45 0.84 5.22 -7.09
CA ASP A 45 -0.09 6.33 -7.29
C ASP A 45 -1.24 5.90 -8.21
N PHE A 46 -2.23 5.26 -7.59
CA PHE A 46 -3.40 4.73 -8.31
C PHE A 46 -4.20 5.82 -9.03
N ASN A 47 -4.28 7.02 -8.46
CA ASN A 47 -4.97 8.14 -9.10
C ASN A 47 -4.32 8.48 -10.43
N ARG A 48 -3.00 8.69 -10.43
CA ARG A 48 -2.26 8.98 -11.67
C ARG A 48 -2.40 7.85 -12.70
N MET A 49 -2.28 6.61 -12.26
CA MET A 49 -2.42 5.45 -13.14
C MET A 49 -3.83 5.34 -13.77
N ILE A 50 -4.89 5.69 -13.04
CA ILE A 50 -6.26 5.73 -13.57
C ILE A 50 -6.41 6.84 -14.62
N VAL A 51 -5.80 8.01 -14.38
CA VAL A 51 -5.78 9.10 -15.36
C VAL A 51 -5.04 8.69 -16.62
N ASP A 52 -3.92 7.98 -16.49
CA ASP A 52 -3.15 7.46 -17.60
C ASP A 52 -3.99 6.49 -18.46
N LEU A 53 -4.65 5.53 -17.82
CA LEU A 53 -5.56 4.60 -18.50
C LEU A 53 -6.74 5.32 -19.17
N ARG A 54 -7.29 6.35 -18.52
CA ARG A 54 -8.35 7.20 -19.10
C ARG A 54 -7.87 7.91 -20.37
N ASN A 55 -6.63 8.41 -20.39
CA ASN A 55 -6.03 9.02 -21.57
C ASN A 55 -5.82 8.00 -22.71
N LEU A 56 -5.63 6.72 -22.38
CA LEU A 56 -5.60 5.60 -23.32
C LEU A 56 -7.02 5.11 -23.74
N GLY A 57 -8.09 5.78 -23.30
CA GLY A 57 -9.47 5.46 -23.66
C GLY A 57 -10.15 4.40 -22.79
N TRP A 58 -9.56 4.03 -21.65
CA TRP A 58 -10.19 3.11 -20.70
C TRP A 58 -11.22 3.82 -19.82
N SER A 59 -12.43 3.24 -19.72
CA SER A 59 -13.45 3.67 -18.76
C SER A 59 -13.29 2.95 -17.42
N HIS A 60 -13.81 3.55 -16.33
CA HIS A 60 -13.81 2.90 -15.02
C HIS A 60 -14.57 1.57 -15.02
N GLU A 61 -15.60 1.45 -15.86
CA GLU A 61 -16.36 0.21 -16.05
C GLU A 61 -15.52 -0.87 -16.75
N LYS A 62 -14.77 -0.51 -17.80
CA LYS A 62 -13.88 -1.45 -18.49
C LYS A 62 -12.77 -1.95 -17.56
N ILE A 63 -12.20 -1.04 -16.75
CA ILE A 63 -11.21 -1.40 -15.73
C ILE A 63 -11.83 -2.34 -14.69
N ALA A 64 -13.04 -2.05 -14.21
CA ALA A 64 -13.74 -2.88 -13.24
C ALA A 64 -14.28 -4.21 -13.80
N PHE A 65 -14.40 -4.33 -15.13
CA PHE A 65 -14.73 -5.59 -15.77
C PHE A 65 -13.50 -6.51 -15.88
N VAL A 66 -12.33 -5.93 -16.15
CA VAL A 66 -11.08 -6.68 -16.27
C VAL A 66 -10.52 -7.08 -14.90
N LEU A 67 -10.59 -6.16 -13.93
CA LEU A 67 -10.29 -6.50 -12.54
C LEU A 67 -11.51 -7.23 -11.97
N PRO A 68 -11.36 -8.35 -11.26
CA PRO A 68 -12.49 -9.05 -10.63
C PRO A 68 -13.01 -8.29 -9.39
N ILE A 69 -13.48 -7.05 -9.57
CA ILE A 69 -13.99 -6.16 -8.52
C ILE A 69 -15.47 -5.88 -8.69
N SER A 70 -16.13 -5.45 -7.60
CA SER A 70 -17.59 -5.32 -7.55
C SER A 70 -18.19 -4.28 -8.50
N GLY A 71 -17.39 -3.31 -9.00
CA GLY A 71 -17.86 -2.37 -10.01
C GLY A 71 -17.01 -1.10 -10.17
N ALA A 72 -17.43 -0.23 -11.10
CA ALA A 72 -16.74 1.02 -11.43
C ALA A 72 -16.69 2.03 -10.27
N SER A 73 -17.56 1.89 -9.27
CA SER A 73 -17.54 2.69 -8.04
C SER A 73 -16.24 2.51 -7.28
N THR A 74 -15.73 1.27 -7.17
CA THR A 74 -14.47 0.95 -6.49
C THR A 74 -13.28 1.61 -7.20
N VAL A 75 -13.24 1.58 -8.54
CA VAL A 75 -12.21 2.29 -9.33
C VAL A 75 -12.30 3.81 -9.12
N SER A 76 -13.53 4.33 -9.05
CA SER A 76 -13.78 5.75 -8.80
C SER A 76 -13.37 6.19 -7.38
N GLU A 77 -13.41 5.30 -6.39
CA GLU A 77 -12.85 5.55 -5.06
C GLU A 77 -11.33 5.64 -5.11
N TRP A 78 -10.67 4.75 -5.86
CA TRP A 78 -9.21 4.77 -6.02
C TRP A 78 -8.74 6.03 -6.73
N ALA A 79 -9.49 6.51 -7.73
CA ALA A 79 -9.24 7.78 -8.40
C ALA A 79 -9.31 8.98 -7.43
N ARG A 80 -10.06 8.86 -6.34
CA ARG A 80 -10.15 9.89 -5.29
C ARG A 80 -9.11 9.73 -4.17
N GLY A 81 -8.19 8.77 -4.29
CA GLY A 81 -7.19 8.47 -3.27
C GLY A 81 -7.56 7.30 -2.35
N GLY A 82 -8.63 6.56 -2.67
CA GLY A 82 -8.91 5.28 -2.03
C GLY A 82 -7.79 4.27 -2.29
N VAL A 83 -7.50 3.43 -1.31
CA VAL A 83 -6.41 2.44 -1.42
C VAL A 83 -7.01 1.06 -1.69
N PRO A 84 -6.67 0.40 -2.81
CA PRO A 84 -7.12 -0.96 -3.08
C PRO A 84 -6.52 -1.96 -2.08
N ASN A 85 -7.20 -3.11 -1.93
CA ASN A 85 -6.61 -4.29 -1.32
C ASN A 85 -5.38 -4.75 -2.12
N TYR A 86 -4.48 -5.50 -1.48
CA TYR A 86 -3.23 -5.94 -2.10
C TYR A 86 -3.44 -6.65 -3.45
N GLU A 87 -4.35 -7.63 -3.51
CA GLU A 87 -4.64 -8.40 -4.73
C GLU A 87 -5.17 -7.51 -5.87
N ASN A 88 -6.13 -6.63 -5.56
CA ASN A 88 -6.71 -5.70 -6.52
C ASN A 88 -5.69 -4.65 -6.99
N GLY A 89 -4.82 -4.21 -6.08
CA GLY A 89 -3.74 -3.26 -6.37
C GLY A 89 -2.71 -3.87 -7.30
N GLU A 90 -2.26 -5.09 -7.05
CA GLU A 90 -1.32 -5.81 -7.92
C GLU A 90 -1.93 -6.04 -9.32
N ALA A 91 -3.18 -6.53 -9.39
CA ALA A 91 -3.87 -6.74 -10.66
C ALA A 91 -4.03 -5.42 -11.45
N PHE A 92 -4.29 -4.30 -10.77
CA PHE A 92 -4.37 -3.00 -11.42
C PHE A 92 -3.01 -2.48 -11.89
N ILE A 93 -1.94 -2.72 -11.13
CA ILE A 93 -0.58 -2.38 -11.55
C ILE A 93 -0.20 -3.16 -12.80
N GLU A 94 -0.49 -4.45 -12.83
CA GLU A 94 -0.22 -5.30 -13.98
C GLU A 94 -0.99 -4.84 -15.23
N LEU A 95 -2.29 -4.55 -15.08
CA LEU A 95 -3.11 -3.96 -16.15
C LEU A 95 -2.46 -2.67 -16.69
N TRP A 96 -2.11 -1.75 -15.79
CA TRP A 96 -1.51 -0.48 -16.18
C TRP A 96 -0.16 -0.67 -16.89
N LYS A 97 0.69 -1.58 -16.41
CA LYS A 97 1.98 -1.89 -17.06
C LYS A 97 1.78 -2.44 -18.46
N ASN A 98 0.81 -3.34 -18.64
CA ASN A 98 0.50 -3.93 -19.94
C ASN A 98 0.00 -2.89 -20.94
N GLU A 99 -0.85 -1.96 -20.50
CA GLU A 99 -1.42 -0.92 -21.37
C GLU A 99 -0.43 0.22 -21.67
N THR A 100 0.41 0.60 -20.71
CA THR A 100 1.39 1.69 -20.89
C THR A 100 2.72 1.22 -21.46
N GLY A 101 3.06 -0.07 -21.34
CA GLY A 101 4.36 -0.63 -21.69
C GLY A 101 5.50 -0.22 -20.74
N ILE A 102 5.18 0.42 -19.60
CA ILE A 102 6.16 0.96 -18.66
C ILE A 102 6.34 -0.01 -17.49
N ASP A 103 7.57 -0.50 -17.28
CA ASP A 103 7.84 -1.42 -16.16
C ASP A 103 7.82 -0.71 -14.79
N ARG A 104 8.21 0.56 -14.71
CA ARG A 104 8.18 1.34 -13.46
C ARG A 104 6.90 2.17 -13.33
N PHE A 105 6.02 1.76 -12.44
CA PHE A 105 4.80 2.50 -12.09
C PHE A 105 5.09 3.76 -11.24
N PRO A 106 4.28 4.83 -11.37
CA PRO A 106 4.39 6.02 -10.53
C PRO A 106 4.07 5.71 -9.07
N ARG A 107 4.75 6.41 -8.15
CA ARG A 107 4.49 6.32 -6.71
C ARG A 107 3.97 7.63 -6.15
N GLU A 108 3.24 7.54 -5.04
CA GLU A 108 2.64 8.67 -4.36
C GLU A 108 3.71 9.74 -4.02
N GLY A 109 3.43 10.99 -4.38
CA GLY A 109 4.35 12.11 -4.20
C GLY A 109 5.47 12.23 -5.25
N GLU A 110 5.49 11.39 -6.29
CA GLU A 110 6.41 11.51 -7.44
C GLU A 110 5.82 12.31 -8.62
N TRP A 111 4.70 13.00 -8.44
CA TRP A 111 4.02 13.78 -9.51
C TRP A 111 4.95 14.77 -10.22
N GLN A 112 5.80 15.47 -9.47
CA GLN A 112 6.70 16.49 -10.04
C GLN A 112 8.04 15.92 -10.52
N THR A 113 8.51 14.82 -9.91
CA THR A 113 9.86 14.29 -10.12
C THR A 113 9.92 13.17 -11.16
N TYR A 114 8.85 12.39 -11.29
CA TYR A 114 8.78 11.29 -12.25
C TYR A 114 7.85 11.64 -13.40
N LYS A 115 8.45 11.89 -14.57
CA LYS A 115 7.76 12.13 -15.84
C LYS A 115 8.04 10.96 -16.76
N TYR A 116 7.01 10.47 -17.42
CA TYR A 116 7.08 9.42 -18.41
C TYR A 116 6.04 9.74 -19.48
N ASP A 117 6.31 9.31 -20.71
CA ASP A 117 5.38 9.49 -21.81
C ASP A 117 4.44 8.28 -21.86
N ILE A 118 3.13 8.55 -21.93
CA ILE A 118 2.10 7.52 -21.97
C ILE A 118 1.46 7.67 -23.33
N GLY A 119 1.83 6.78 -24.24
CA GLY A 119 1.27 6.83 -25.57
C GLY A 119 1.94 5.84 -26.50
N GLN A 120 1.15 4.91 -27.00
CA GLN A 120 1.17 4.63 -28.43
C GLN A 120 0.58 5.85 -29.17
N LEU A 121 1.24 7.01 -29.14
CA LEU A 121 0.94 8.14 -30.05
C LEU A 121 1.64 7.89 -31.39
N GLY A 122 1.34 6.75 -31.98
CA GLY A 122 1.89 6.31 -33.25
C GLY A 122 1.45 4.89 -33.56
N LEU A 123 0.30 4.76 -34.23
CA LEU A 123 0.19 4.13 -35.54
C LEU A 123 -1.24 4.36 -36.09
N LEU A 124 -1.26 5.05 -37.23
CA LEU A 124 -2.36 5.24 -38.17
C LEU A 124 -2.92 3.91 -38.69
#